data_AF-A0A0J7KLH6-F1
#
_entry.id   AF-A0A0J7KLH6-F1
#
_cell.length_a   1.000
_cell.length_b   1.000
_cell.length_c   1.000
_cell.angle_alpha   90.00
_cell.angle_beta   90.00
_cell.angle_gamma   90.00
#
_symmetry.space_group_name_H-M   'P 1'
#
loop_
_entity.id
_entity.type
_entity.pdbx_description
1 polymer ?
#
loop_
_entity_poly.entity_id
_entity_poly.type
_entity_poly.pdbx_seq_one_letter_code
_entity_poly.pdbx_strand_id
1 'polypeptide(L)'
;MPAKIINKVLTYEGSNYLRYRLLLSTLSGKPVRITDIRTKDDDPGLKEYEISFIRLLDKITNGTKIEVNETGTNIYYSPGLLNGGELEHDCSLQRGIGYYLEGIMIIAPFCKNCVNLKLRGVTNNTTDPSIDRIQTAGIPILKKFLAGDNEVVLTIRKRGVAPLGGGEVHFKCPISRNLKTIQMEDSGMVKRIRGTACSIRVSPAIANRIVESAKSVLLKFLPDVYVYIDHCRGSTGGKSPGFGVTLTADTTKEVFFSGQAFSPLMTTGSLPCVPEDLGKEAAMKLLDEIYRNGCVDSPFQSMTAAFMALGKKDVCKVTMGPLTPATIQFLRDLRDFFGIVFKIEPIKEEDEILSQVRLTCLGISHITMVSHMIHGGFHDLAAFSRLNSSATLLDFPLTFNANLLVLKVETNHVRLLPNLAVLPAERGHILNLIKPRQVWLENLDTVEEKKLGLVTLHPHIYAAAPRIDIIHQNVHWQRMYRWVSYAHTKTRAEVRGGGKKPWPQKSTGRARHGSIRSPLWRGGGVAHGPRSPTPHFYMLPFYTRVVGLTSTLSVKLAQDDLHIVNELEIPTSEPSYIEQLIEKRNWGSSVLFVDSYDIMPTNITLATDQIKHINLMPVYDFAFEKINFEI
;
A
#
# COMPACT_ATOMS: atom_id res chain seq x y z
N MET A 1 12.37 -3.97 5.23
CA MET A 1 13.22 -2.81 5.58
C MET A 1 13.44 -1.98 4.33
N PRO A 2 13.46 -0.64 4.43
CA PRO A 2 13.78 0.24 3.31
C PRO A 2 15.22 0.01 2.83
N ALA A 3 15.46 0.21 1.53
CA ALA A 3 16.81 0.09 0.97
C ALA A 3 17.77 1.13 1.56
N LYS A 4 19.00 0.74 1.86
CA LYS A 4 20.10 1.67 2.18
C LYS A 4 20.93 1.88 0.92
N ILE A 5 21.18 3.12 0.52
CA ILE A 5 22.07 3.43 -0.61
C ILE A 5 23.48 3.58 -0.05
N ILE A 6 24.36 2.64 -0.38
CA ILE A 6 25.77 2.65 0.02
C ILE A 6 26.61 2.59 -1.25
N ASN A 7 27.49 3.57 -1.47
CA ASN A 7 28.37 3.63 -2.65
C ASN A 7 27.64 3.48 -4.00
N LYS A 8 26.46 4.11 -4.16
CA LYS A 8 25.58 3.99 -5.34
C LYS A 8 25.02 2.57 -5.61
N VAL A 9 25.14 1.66 -4.65
CA VAL A 9 24.55 0.31 -4.68
C VAL A 9 23.36 0.27 -3.72
N LEU A 10 22.25 -0.30 -4.18
CA LEU A 10 21.09 -0.53 -3.33
C LEU A 10 21.35 -1.73 -2.41
N THR A 11 21.34 -1.52 -1.10
CA THR A 11 21.59 -2.56 -0.11
C THR A 11 20.29 -2.92 0.62
N TYR A 12 19.98 -4.21 0.65
CA TYR A 12 18.82 -4.77 1.35
C TYR A 12 19.26 -5.83 2.35
N GLU A 13 18.47 -5.99 3.41
CA GLU A 13 18.67 -7.02 4.43
C GLU A 13 17.59 -8.10 4.31
N GLY A 14 17.99 -9.36 4.48
CA GLY A 14 17.13 -10.55 4.49
C GLY A 14 16.80 -11.16 3.12
N SER A 15 16.30 -12.40 3.14
CA SER A 15 15.94 -13.20 1.96
C SER A 15 14.56 -12.88 1.37
N ASN A 16 13.73 -12.10 2.07
CA ASN A 16 12.38 -11.78 1.64
C ASN A 16 12.37 -11.01 0.32
N TYR A 17 11.50 -11.43 -0.61
CA TYR A 17 11.31 -10.81 -1.93
C TYR A 17 12.58 -10.71 -2.79
N LEU A 18 13.59 -11.55 -2.52
CA LEU A 18 14.86 -11.60 -3.25
C LEU A 18 14.66 -11.70 -4.77
N ARG A 19 13.71 -12.54 -5.22
CA ARG A 19 13.32 -12.65 -6.64
C ARG A 19 12.98 -11.30 -7.26
N TYR A 20 12.07 -10.55 -6.64
CA TYR A 20 11.62 -9.27 -7.17
C TYR A 20 12.71 -8.21 -7.19
N ARG A 21 13.56 -8.16 -6.15
CA ARG A 21 14.69 -7.23 -6.10
C ARG A 21 15.70 -7.49 -7.22
N LEU A 22 16.00 -8.76 -7.52
CA LEU A 22 16.84 -9.13 -8.66
C LEU A 22 16.19 -8.77 -10.01
N LEU A 23 14.88 -9.02 -10.16
CA LEU A 23 14.13 -8.63 -11.36
C LEU A 23 14.14 -7.11 -11.58
N LEU A 24 13.87 -6.33 -10.53
CA LEU A 24 13.88 -4.87 -10.59
C LEU A 24 15.28 -4.33 -10.89
N SER A 25 16.32 -4.93 -10.28
CA SER A 25 17.72 -4.64 -10.61
C SER A 25 18.03 -4.90 -12.09
N THR A 26 17.60 -6.04 -12.66
CA THR A 26 17.78 -6.31 -14.11
C THR A 26 17.10 -5.31 -15.01
N LEU A 27 15.90 -4.86 -14.64
CA LEU A 27 15.14 -3.90 -15.45
C LEU A 27 15.67 -2.47 -15.30
N SER A 28 16.16 -2.11 -14.12
CA SER A 28 16.67 -0.76 -13.84
C SER A 28 18.15 -0.58 -14.18
N GLY A 29 18.91 -1.67 -14.34
CA GLY A 29 20.36 -1.64 -14.55
C GLY A 29 21.14 -1.19 -13.32
N LYS A 30 20.51 -1.15 -12.14
CA LYS A 30 21.16 -0.72 -10.89
C LYS A 30 21.70 -1.92 -10.14
N PRO A 31 22.96 -1.91 -9.67
CA PRO A 31 23.49 -2.99 -8.86
C PRO A 31 22.79 -3.06 -7.49
N VAL A 32 22.63 -4.27 -6.99
CA VAL A 32 22.00 -4.55 -5.69
C VAL A 32 22.90 -5.46 -4.86
N ARG A 33 22.97 -5.18 -3.56
CA ARG A 33 23.59 -6.03 -2.55
C ARG A 33 22.52 -6.49 -1.56
N ILE A 34 22.44 -7.79 -1.30
CA ILE A 34 21.52 -8.35 -0.30
C ILE A 34 22.36 -9.05 0.76
N THR A 35 22.20 -8.63 2.01
CA THR A 35 22.91 -9.15 3.17
C THR A 35 21.97 -9.86 4.14
N ASP A 36 22.55 -10.62 5.09
CA ASP A 36 21.81 -11.33 6.15
C ASP A 36 20.74 -12.30 5.64
N ILE A 37 21.07 -13.05 4.58
CA ILE A 37 20.20 -14.10 4.05
C ILE A 37 20.24 -15.29 5.00
N ARG A 38 19.18 -15.45 5.81
CA ARG A 38 18.95 -16.60 6.70
C ARG A 38 20.11 -16.89 7.65
N THR A 39 20.74 -15.87 8.20
CA THR A 39 21.87 -16.04 9.13
C THR A 39 21.51 -16.76 10.44
N LYS A 40 20.21 -16.82 10.77
CA LYS A 40 19.69 -17.45 11.99
C LYS A 40 19.08 -18.84 11.76
N ASP A 41 18.97 -19.30 10.53
CA ASP A 41 18.37 -20.60 10.21
C ASP A 41 19.43 -21.71 10.32
N ASP A 42 19.00 -22.96 10.55
CA ASP A 42 19.90 -24.13 10.61
C ASP A 42 20.72 -24.34 9.32
N ASP A 43 20.10 -24.00 8.18
CA ASP A 43 20.71 -23.99 6.85
C ASP A 43 20.87 -22.54 6.37
N PRO A 44 21.97 -21.85 6.72
CA PRO A 44 22.15 -20.45 6.40
C PRO A 44 22.40 -20.21 4.90
N GLY A 45 22.05 -19.00 4.45
CA GLY A 45 22.31 -18.55 3.09
C GLY A 45 21.19 -18.81 2.07
N LEU A 46 21.59 -18.78 0.80
CA LEU A 46 20.69 -18.95 -0.36
C LEU A 46 20.17 -20.38 -0.46
N LYS A 47 18.87 -20.52 -0.74
CA LYS A 47 18.28 -21.83 -1.04
C LYS A 47 18.53 -22.21 -2.50
N GLU A 48 18.43 -23.51 -2.79
CA GLU A 48 18.72 -24.06 -4.13
C GLU A 48 17.85 -23.43 -5.23
N TYR A 49 16.56 -23.17 -4.97
CA TYR A 49 15.67 -22.52 -5.93
C TYR A 49 16.07 -21.07 -6.23
N GLU A 50 16.71 -20.36 -5.28
CA GLU A 50 17.18 -18.99 -5.46
C GLU A 50 18.43 -18.99 -6.34
N ILE A 51 19.36 -19.92 -6.07
CA ILE A 51 20.56 -20.12 -6.90
C ILE A 51 20.15 -20.53 -8.33
N SER A 52 19.19 -21.44 -8.47
CA SER A 52 18.63 -21.84 -9.77
C SER A 52 18.02 -20.64 -10.51
N PHE A 53 17.31 -19.76 -9.81
CA PHE A 53 16.73 -18.55 -10.40
C PHE A 53 17.80 -17.53 -10.83
N ILE A 54 18.85 -17.34 -10.02
CA ILE A 54 19.99 -16.49 -10.35
C ILE A 54 20.70 -17.01 -11.61
N ARG A 55 20.93 -18.32 -11.72
CA ARG A 55 21.48 -18.95 -12.95
C ARG A 55 20.58 -18.73 -14.16
N LEU A 56 19.27 -18.74 -14.00
CA LEU A 56 18.33 -18.45 -15.08
C LEU A 56 18.43 -16.98 -15.54
N LEU A 57 18.57 -16.04 -14.61
CA LEU A 57 18.80 -14.63 -14.94
C LEU A 57 20.13 -14.43 -15.69
N ASP A 58 21.19 -15.10 -15.25
CA ASP A 58 22.51 -15.06 -15.90
C ASP A 58 22.46 -15.57 -17.34
N LYS A 59 21.69 -16.64 -17.61
CA LYS A 59 21.48 -17.16 -18.98
C LYS A 59 20.71 -16.19 -19.89
N ILE A 60 19.81 -15.37 -19.35
CA ILE A 60 18.98 -14.42 -20.13
C ILE A 60 19.72 -13.12 -20.42
N THR A 61 20.62 -12.74 -19.51
CA THR A 61 21.41 -11.52 -19.56
C THR A 61 22.78 -11.77 -20.17
N ASN A 62 23.47 -10.71 -20.56
CA ASN A 62 24.85 -10.77 -21.02
C ASN A 62 25.67 -9.72 -20.26
N GLY A 63 26.77 -10.14 -19.63
CA GLY A 63 27.64 -9.27 -18.82
C GLY A 63 27.17 -9.04 -17.39
N THR A 64 26.29 -9.89 -16.85
CA THR A 64 25.96 -9.94 -15.42
C THR A 64 27.17 -10.30 -14.59
N LYS A 65 27.36 -9.60 -13.47
CA LYS A 65 28.36 -9.97 -12.45
C LYS A 65 27.63 -10.36 -11.18
N ILE A 66 27.93 -11.56 -10.71
CA ILE A 66 27.26 -12.17 -9.57
C ILE A 66 28.36 -12.65 -8.63
N GLU A 67 28.40 -12.07 -7.43
CA GLU A 67 29.36 -12.42 -6.40
C GLU A 67 28.58 -12.93 -5.19
N VAL A 68 28.88 -14.15 -4.77
CA VAL A 68 28.25 -14.80 -3.61
C VAL A 68 29.34 -15.15 -2.62
N ASN A 69 29.15 -14.79 -1.35
CA ASN A 69 30.09 -15.17 -0.30
C ASN A 69 30.09 -16.70 -0.09
N GLU A 70 31.17 -17.24 0.48
CA GLU A 70 31.31 -18.68 0.76
C GLU A 70 30.13 -19.26 1.57
N THR A 71 29.60 -18.48 2.50
CA THR A 71 28.44 -18.84 3.35
C THR A 71 27.09 -18.63 2.66
N GLY A 72 27.04 -18.04 1.47
CA GLY A 72 25.79 -17.74 0.76
C GLY A 72 24.87 -16.72 1.45
N THR A 73 25.32 -16.08 2.54
CA THR A 73 24.53 -15.12 3.32
C THR A 73 24.51 -13.72 2.73
N ASN A 74 25.47 -13.40 1.86
CA ASN A 74 25.58 -12.14 1.15
C ASN A 74 25.71 -12.40 -0.35
N ILE A 75 24.95 -11.63 -1.14
CA ILE A 75 25.01 -11.63 -2.60
C ILE A 75 25.16 -10.20 -3.11
N TYR A 76 26.07 -10.02 -4.05
CA TYR A 76 26.18 -8.82 -4.86
C TYR A 76 25.81 -9.16 -6.31
N TYR A 77 24.87 -8.40 -6.85
CA TYR A 77 24.31 -8.61 -8.17
C TYR A 77 24.39 -7.32 -8.99
N SER A 78 25.20 -7.35 -10.04
CA SER A 78 25.30 -6.28 -11.03
C SER A 78 24.65 -6.76 -12.34
N PRO A 79 23.52 -6.16 -12.75
CA PRO A 79 22.78 -6.58 -13.93
C PRO A 79 23.57 -6.30 -15.23
N GLY A 80 23.43 -7.22 -16.19
CA GLY A 80 23.92 -7.07 -17.56
C GLY A 80 22.81 -6.67 -18.54
N LEU A 81 23.10 -6.69 -19.84
CA LEU A 81 22.12 -6.37 -20.89
C LEU A 81 21.17 -7.56 -21.13
N LEU A 82 19.89 -7.27 -21.35
CA LEU A 82 18.87 -8.28 -21.66
C LEU A 82 19.01 -8.78 -23.11
N ASN A 83 19.53 -9.99 -23.30
CA ASN A 83 19.74 -10.55 -24.64
C ASN A 83 18.57 -11.43 -25.10
N GLY A 84 18.06 -12.32 -24.23
CA GLY A 84 17.04 -13.31 -24.61
C GLY A 84 17.59 -14.42 -25.51
N GLY A 85 16.74 -15.06 -26.32
CA GLY A 85 17.10 -16.17 -27.23
C GLY A 85 16.48 -17.52 -26.86
N GLU A 86 17.05 -18.61 -27.38
CA GLU A 86 16.65 -19.97 -27.01
C GLU A 86 17.38 -20.42 -25.75
N LEU A 87 16.61 -20.84 -24.74
CA LEU A 87 17.10 -21.10 -23.40
C LEU A 87 16.50 -22.39 -22.87
N GLU A 88 17.33 -23.21 -22.23
CA GLU A 88 16.89 -24.39 -21.48
C GLU A 88 17.33 -24.27 -20.02
N HIS A 89 16.40 -24.55 -19.10
CA HIS A 89 16.65 -24.46 -17.68
C HIS A 89 15.92 -25.53 -16.87
N ASP A 90 16.69 -26.19 -16.01
CA ASP A 90 16.20 -27.16 -15.04
C ASP A 90 15.94 -26.45 -13.71
N CYS A 91 14.66 -26.38 -13.33
CA CYS A 91 14.20 -25.78 -12.08
C CYS A 91 14.45 -26.72 -10.89
N SER A 92 14.80 -26.16 -9.73
CA SER A 92 14.87 -26.93 -8.48
C SER A 92 13.49 -27.50 -8.11
N LEU A 93 13.48 -28.68 -7.50
CA LEU A 93 12.27 -29.39 -7.05
C LEU A 93 11.59 -28.72 -5.85
N GLN A 94 12.27 -27.80 -5.15
CA GLN A 94 11.74 -27.10 -3.98
C GLN A 94 10.60 -26.13 -4.32
N ARG A 95 10.57 -25.59 -5.54
CA ARG A 95 9.57 -24.62 -6.01
C ARG A 95 9.02 -25.00 -7.38
N GLY A 96 7.82 -24.53 -7.69
CA GLY A 96 7.17 -24.81 -8.98
C GLY A 96 7.81 -24.01 -10.12
N ILE A 97 7.64 -24.49 -11.35
CA ILE A 97 8.00 -23.79 -12.59
C ILE A 97 7.37 -22.39 -12.63
N GLY A 98 6.17 -22.24 -12.07
CA GLY A 98 5.49 -20.94 -11.97
C GLY A 98 6.30 -19.85 -11.26
N TYR A 99 7.13 -20.22 -10.28
CA TYR A 99 8.03 -19.28 -9.59
C TYR A 99 9.03 -18.62 -10.55
N TYR A 100 9.58 -19.40 -11.48
CA TYR A 100 10.56 -18.93 -12.46
C TYR A 100 9.86 -18.22 -13.61
N LEU A 101 8.79 -18.82 -14.14
CA LEU A 101 8.06 -18.31 -15.29
C LEU A 101 7.45 -16.93 -15.03
N GLU A 102 6.86 -16.71 -13.84
CA GLU A 102 6.32 -15.40 -13.44
C GLU A 102 7.41 -14.31 -13.49
N GLY A 103 8.61 -14.61 -12.99
CA GLY A 103 9.73 -13.66 -13.04
C GLY A 103 10.20 -13.38 -14.47
N ILE A 104 10.28 -14.42 -15.30
CA ILE A 104 10.68 -14.25 -16.72
C ILE A 104 9.61 -13.50 -17.52
N MET A 105 8.33 -13.68 -17.24
CA MET A 105 7.26 -12.95 -17.92
C MET A 105 7.41 -11.43 -17.75
N ILE A 106 7.93 -10.95 -16.62
CA ILE A 106 8.19 -9.52 -16.37
C ILE A 106 9.34 -8.99 -17.25
N ILE A 107 10.36 -9.81 -17.52
CA ILE A 107 11.57 -9.41 -18.26
C ILE A 107 11.47 -9.66 -19.76
N ALA A 108 10.82 -10.76 -20.15
CA ALA A 108 10.84 -11.28 -21.52
C ALA A 108 10.48 -10.26 -22.62
N PRO A 109 9.50 -9.35 -22.42
CA PRO A 109 9.18 -8.33 -23.42
C PRO A 109 10.32 -7.37 -23.74
N PHE A 110 11.23 -7.15 -22.78
CA PHE A 110 12.29 -6.15 -22.85
C PHE A 110 13.63 -6.68 -23.38
N CYS A 111 13.69 -7.96 -23.74
CA CYS A 111 14.89 -8.58 -24.30
C CYS A 111 15.21 -8.10 -25.72
N LYS A 112 16.47 -8.18 -26.12
CA LYS A 112 16.90 -7.87 -27.50
C LYS A 112 16.36 -8.87 -28.52
N ASN A 113 16.34 -10.16 -28.17
CA ASN A 113 15.85 -11.26 -28.98
C ASN A 113 14.60 -11.90 -28.34
N CYS A 114 13.75 -12.53 -29.15
CA CYS A 114 12.58 -13.25 -28.65
C CYS A 114 13.00 -14.36 -27.67
N VAL A 115 12.28 -14.49 -26.56
CA VAL A 115 12.58 -15.50 -25.54
C VAL A 115 11.86 -16.79 -25.91
N ASN A 116 12.62 -17.86 -26.15
CA ASN A 116 12.12 -19.21 -26.36
C ASN A 116 12.68 -20.11 -25.24
N LEU A 117 11.91 -20.27 -24.18
CA LEU A 117 12.36 -20.86 -22.93
C LEU A 117 11.73 -22.25 -22.70
N LYS A 118 12.59 -23.25 -22.49
CA LYS A 118 12.21 -24.59 -22.05
C LYS A 118 12.51 -24.74 -20.56
N LEU A 119 11.46 -24.88 -19.75
CA LEU A 119 11.57 -25.12 -18.31
C LEU A 119 11.24 -26.57 -17.98
N ARG A 120 12.09 -27.22 -17.19
CA ARG A 120 11.86 -28.57 -16.67
C ARG A 120 11.80 -28.55 -15.15
N GLY A 121 10.82 -29.24 -14.55
CA GLY A 121 10.65 -29.22 -13.10
C GLY A 121 9.25 -29.61 -12.62
N VAL A 122 8.85 -29.09 -11.46
CA VAL A 122 7.53 -29.31 -10.87
C VAL A 122 6.52 -28.32 -11.47
N THR A 123 5.45 -28.80 -12.10
CA THR A 123 4.46 -27.98 -12.80
C THR A 123 3.41 -27.38 -11.88
N ASN A 124 3.07 -28.11 -10.81
CA ASN A 124 1.98 -27.75 -9.92
C ASN A 124 2.43 -27.97 -8.48
N ASN A 125 2.18 -26.98 -7.62
CA ASN A 125 2.38 -27.06 -6.17
C ASN A 125 1.29 -26.25 -5.46
N THR A 126 1.33 -26.23 -4.13
CA THR A 126 0.35 -25.50 -3.30
C THR A 126 0.74 -24.04 -3.07
N THR A 127 2.00 -23.68 -3.24
CA THR A 127 2.56 -22.38 -2.88
C THR A 127 2.68 -21.40 -4.06
N ASP A 128 3.09 -21.87 -5.23
CA ASP A 128 3.31 -21.04 -6.41
C ASP A 128 2.09 -21.05 -7.35
N PRO A 129 1.94 -20.03 -8.21
CA PRO A 129 0.95 -20.08 -9.28
C PRO A 129 1.23 -21.29 -10.18
N SER A 130 0.21 -22.11 -10.42
CA SER A 130 0.33 -23.21 -11.39
C SER A 130 0.48 -22.70 -12.81
N ILE A 131 1.00 -23.54 -13.70
CA ILE A 131 1.15 -23.18 -15.11
C ILE A 131 -0.21 -22.95 -15.78
N ASP A 132 -1.25 -23.71 -15.40
CA ASP A 132 -2.61 -23.50 -15.90
C ASP A 132 -3.14 -22.11 -15.49
N ARG A 133 -2.87 -21.69 -14.25
CA ARG A 133 -3.21 -20.35 -13.75
C ARG A 133 -2.44 -19.25 -14.49
N ILE A 134 -1.16 -19.46 -14.78
CA ILE A 134 -0.36 -18.54 -15.58
C ILE A 134 -0.89 -18.47 -17.02
N GLN A 135 -1.27 -19.59 -17.62
CA GLN A 135 -1.78 -19.66 -18.99
C GLN A 135 -3.10 -18.89 -19.15
N THR A 136 -3.97 -19.00 -18.16
CA THR A 136 -5.35 -18.48 -18.23
C THR A 136 -5.51 -17.07 -17.67
N ALA A 137 -4.77 -16.69 -16.61
CA ALA A 137 -4.86 -15.35 -16.02
C ALA A 137 -3.61 -14.50 -16.30
N GLY A 138 -2.41 -15.08 -16.23
CA GLY A 138 -1.15 -14.35 -16.42
C GLY A 138 -0.90 -13.90 -17.87
N ILE A 139 -1.07 -14.80 -18.84
CA ILE A 139 -0.82 -14.49 -20.26
C ILE A 139 -1.77 -13.43 -20.80
N PRO A 140 -3.08 -13.44 -20.52
CA PRO A 140 -3.96 -12.36 -20.97
C PRO A 140 -3.55 -10.99 -20.42
N ILE A 141 -3.11 -10.90 -19.16
CA ILE A 141 -2.57 -9.65 -18.60
C ILE A 141 -1.35 -9.20 -19.42
N LEU A 142 -0.40 -10.10 -19.65
CA LEU A 142 0.78 -9.80 -20.46
C LEU A 142 0.39 -9.32 -21.87
N LYS A 143 -0.50 -10.04 -22.56
CA LYS A 143 -0.98 -9.68 -23.91
C LYS A 143 -1.63 -8.30 -23.96
N LYS A 144 -2.38 -7.91 -22.92
CA LYS A 144 -2.99 -6.57 -22.84
C LYS A 144 -1.95 -5.44 -22.86
N PHE A 145 -0.78 -5.65 -22.24
CA PHE A 145 0.31 -4.65 -22.20
C PHE A 145 1.23 -4.68 -23.42
N LEU A 146 1.33 -5.80 -24.14
CA LEU A 146 2.16 -5.87 -25.34
C LEU A 146 1.52 -5.12 -26.51
N ALA A 147 2.33 -4.42 -27.30
CA ALA A 147 1.88 -3.74 -28.52
C ALA A 147 2.08 -4.66 -29.75
N GLY A 148 1.06 -4.77 -30.60
CA GLY A 148 1.06 -5.57 -31.85
C GLY A 148 0.39 -6.94 -31.74
N ASP A 149 0.18 -7.62 -32.87
CA ASP A 149 -0.36 -9.00 -33.00
C ASP A 149 0.68 -10.04 -32.55
N ASN A 150 1.13 -9.89 -31.31
CA ASN A 150 2.22 -10.63 -30.73
C ASN A 150 1.67 -11.86 -30.00
N GLU A 151 1.78 -13.03 -30.63
CA GLU A 151 1.37 -14.29 -30.01
C GLU A 151 2.37 -14.74 -28.93
N VAL A 152 2.07 -14.38 -27.68
CA VAL A 152 2.64 -15.07 -26.51
C VAL A 152 2.06 -16.48 -26.45
N VAL A 153 2.94 -17.48 -26.49
CA VAL A 153 2.58 -18.90 -26.51
C VAL A 153 3.17 -19.61 -25.30
N LEU A 154 2.34 -20.34 -24.58
CA LEU A 154 2.75 -21.23 -23.49
C LEU A 154 2.18 -22.62 -23.77
N THR A 155 3.06 -23.60 -23.96
CA THR A 155 2.68 -24.99 -24.23
C THR A 155 3.20 -25.90 -23.13
N ILE A 156 2.29 -26.70 -22.56
CA ILE A 156 2.62 -27.73 -21.57
C ILE A 156 2.87 -29.03 -22.34
N ARG A 157 4.12 -29.51 -22.35
CA ARG A 157 4.47 -30.78 -23.02
C ARG A 157 4.34 -31.97 -22.08
N LYS A 158 4.80 -31.81 -20.84
CA LYS A 158 4.73 -32.84 -19.80
C LYS A 158 4.31 -32.19 -18.49
N ARG A 159 3.44 -32.87 -17.74
CA ARG A 159 3.10 -32.48 -16.37
C ARG A 159 3.97 -33.25 -15.38
N GLY A 160 4.37 -32.62 -14.29
CA GLY A 160 5.17 -33.27 -13.25
C GLY A 160 4.90 -32.68 -11.88
N VAL A 161 4.42 -33.50 -10.95
CA VAL A 161 4.11 -33.06 -9.58
C VAL A 161 5.31 -33.33 -8.68
N ALA A 162 5.43 -32.60 -7.58
CA ALA A 162 6.36 -32.94 -6.50
C ALA A 162 6.06 -34.36 -5.96
N PRO A 163 7.06 -35.11 -5.44
CA PRO A 163 8.43 -34.68 -5.15
C PRO A 163 9.41 -34.79 -6.33
N LEU A 164 9.24 -35.72 -7.27
CA LEU A 164 10.26 -35.98 -8.30
C LEU A 164 10.11 -35.10 -9.56
N GLY A 165 8.98 -34.40 -9.70
CA GLY A 165 8.72 -33.48 -10.81
C GLY A 165 8.70 -34.19 -12.17
N GLY A 166 9.47 -33.64 -13.13
CA GLY A 166 9.60 -34.18 -14.48
C GLY A 166 8.60 -33.59 -15.49
N GLY A 167 8.02 -32.43 -15.21
CA GLY A 167 7.25 -31.68 -16.17
C GLY A 167 8.14 -30.83 -17.08
N GLU A 168 7.60 -30.45 -18.23
CA GLU A 168 8.30 -29.73 -19.29
C GLU A 168 7.34 -28.72 -19.92
N VAL A 169 7.74 -27.45 -19.89
CA VAL A 169 6.95 -26.31 -20.38
C VAL A 169 7.77 -25.49 -21.35
N HIS A 170 7.12 -25.09 -22.44
CA HIS A 170 7.69 -24.23 -23.47
C HIS A 170 6.99 -22.87 -23.44
N PHE A 171 7.76 -21.81 -23.21
CA PHE A 171 7.28 -20.43 -23.21
C PHE A 171 7.96 -19.63 -24.31
N LYS A 172 7.16 -19.04 -25.19
CA LYS A 172 7.63 -18.16 -26.26
C LYS A 172 7.02 -16.78 -26.07
N CYS A 173 7.88 -15.78 -25.92
CA CYS A 173 7.48 -14.37 -25.80
C CYS A 173 8.18 -13.52 -26.87
N PRO A 174 7.41 -12.80 -27.71
CA PRO A 174 7.98 -11.84 -28.63
C PRO A 174 8.47 -10.58 -27.89
N ILE A 175 9.38 -9.85 -28.53
CA ILE A 175 9.91 -8.60 -28.01
C ILE A 175 8.86 -7.50 -28.13
N SER A 176 8.78 -6.64 -27.13
CA SER A 176 7.99 -5.41 -27.19
C SER A 176 8.84 -4.21 -26.77
N ARG A 177 9.12 -3.32 -27.73
CA ARG A 177 9.89 -2.11 -27.46
C ARG A 177 9.15 -1.10 -26.58
N ASN A 178 7.81 -1.09 -26.66
CA ASN A 178 6.96 -0.17 -25.93
C ASN A 178 5.71 -0.91 -25.45
N LEU A 179 5.45 -0.87 -24.14
CA LEU A 179 4.19 -1.37 -23.60
C LEU A 179 3.06 -0.36 -23.84
N LYS A 180 1.86 -0.87 -24.05
CA LYS A 180 0.62 -0.10 -24.15
C LYS A 180 0.21 0.39 -22.76
N THR A 181 -0.17 1.65 -22.64
CA THR A 181 -0.84 2.17 -21.44
C THR A 181 -2.30 1.72 -21.42
N ILE A 182 -2.74 1.20 -20.28
CA ILE A 182 -4.08 0.60 -20.13
C ILE A 182 -4.83 1.29 -19.01
N GLN A 183 -6.14 1.40 -19.18
CA GLN A 183 -7.07 1.85 -18.15
C GLN A 183 -8.05 0.71 -17.88
N MET A 184 -7.89 0.03 -16.74
CA MET A 184 -8.71 -1.09 -16.31
C MET A 184 -9.35 -0.72 -14.98
N GLU A 185 -10.52 -0.06 -15.03
CA GLU A 185 -11.18 0.45 -13.83
C GLU A 185 -12.27 -0.50 -13.31
N ASP A 186 -12.92 -1.26 -14.19
CA ASP A 186 -14.02 -2.16 -13.86
C ASP A 186 -13.79 -3.55 -14.48
N SER A 187 -14.02 -4.59 -13.67
CA SER A 187 -13.87 -6.01 -14.01
C SER A 187 -15.05 -6.54 -14.81
N GLY A 188 -16.23 -5.92 -14.72
CA GLY A 188 -17.48 -6.35 -15.35
C GLY A 188 -18.05 -7.65 -14.75
N MET A 189 -19.18 -8.10 -15.31
CA MET A 189 -19.84 -9.32 -14.83
C MET A 189 -19.12 -10.60 -15.28
N VAL A 190 -19.14 -11.63 -14.44
CA VAL A 190 -18.65 -12.97 -14.79
C VAL A 190 -19.60 -13.59 -15.81
N LYS A 191 -19.07 -13.89 -17.00
CA LYS A 191 -19.82 -14.48 -18.13
C LYS A 191 -19.94 -15.99 -18.00
N ARG A 192 -18.84 -16.64 -17.62
CA ARG A 192 -18.71 -18.11 -17.61
C ARG A 192 -17.53 -18.57 -16.78
N ILE A 193 -17.55 -19.83 -16.36
CA ILE A 193 -16.44 -20.44 -15.65
C ILE A 193 -15.85 -21.57 -16.50
N ARG A 194 -14.53 -21.55 -16.65
CA ARG A 194 -13.73 -22.60 -17.28
C ARG A 194 -12.78 -23.21 -16.26
N GLY A 195 -12.14 -24.31 -16.59
CA GLY A 195 -11.12 -24.88 -15.73
C GLY A 195 -10.48 -26.12 -16.32
N THR A 196 -9.39 -26.56 -15.71
CA THR A 196 -8.66 -27.77 -16.07
C THR A 196 -8.40 -28.59 -14.81
N ALA A 197 -8.97 -29.79 -14.75
CA ALA A 197 -8.72 -30.79 -13.72
C ALA A 197 -7.64 -31.75 -14.23
N CYS A 198 -6.48 -31.75 -13.59
CA CYS A 198 -5.36 -32.61 -13.96
C CYS A 198 -5.31 -33.87 -13.10
N SER A 199 -5.07 -35.02 -13.73
CA SER A 199 -4.77 -36.30 -13.07
C SER A 199 -3.50 -36.90 -13.67
N ILE A 200 -2.45 -37.02 -12.84
CA ILE A 200 -1.11 -37.37 -13.27
C ILE A 200 -0.74 -38.70 -12.60
N ARG A 201 -0.52 -39.75 -13.41
CA ARG A 201 -0.20 -41.12 -12.93
C ARG A 201 -1.19 -41.71 -11.91
N VAL A 202 -2.43 -41.22 -11.90
CA VAL A 202 -3.53 -41.73 -11.06
C VAL A 202 -4.76 -42.00 -11.93
N SER A 203 -5.78 -42.68 -11.40
CA SER A 203 -6.99 -42.98 -12.17
C SER A 203 -7.71 -41.69 -12.62
N PRO A 204 -8.19 -41.61 -13.88
CA PRO A 204 -8.97 -40.47 -14.37
C PRO A 204 -10.31 -40.30 -13.62
N ALA A 205 -10.79 -41.35 -12.94
CA ALA A 205 -11.96 -41.27 -12.06
C ALA A 205 -11.78 -40.22 -10.95
N ILE A 206 -10.54 -39.98 -10.51
CA ILE A 206 -10.23 -38.94 -9.52
C ILE A 206 -10.55 -37.55 -10.09
N ALA A 207 -10.16 -37.27 -11.35
CA ALA A 207 -10.47 -35.98 -11.98
C ALA A 207 -11.99 -35.77 -12.13
N ASN A 208 -12.75 -36.81 -12.48
CA ASN A 208 -14.22 -36.74 -12.55
C ASN A 208 -14.83 -36.32 -11.21
N ARG A 209 -14.39 -36.92 -10.11
CA ARG A 209 -14.85 -36.58 -8.74
C ARG A 209 -14.55 -35.13 -8.38
N ILE A 210 -13.36 -34.62 -8.73
CA ILE A 210 -13.01 -33.20 -8.53
C ILE A 210 -13.94 -32.29 -9.32
N VAL A 211 -14.20 -32.62 -10.59
CA VAL A 211 -15.07 -31.83 -11.48
C VAL A 211 -16.50 -31.77 -10.96
N GLU A 212 -17.06 -32.91 -10.55
CA GLU A 212 -18.41 -33.00 -10.00
C GLU A 212 -18.53 -32.16 -8.72
N SER A 213 -17.56 -32.28 -7.83
CA SER A 213 -17.51 -31.51 -6.58
C SER A 213 -17.39 -30.00 -6.82
N ALA A 214 -16.49 -29.57 -7.72
CA ALA A 214 -16.36 -28.16 -8.09
C ALA A 214 -17.65 -27.61 -8.73
N LYS A 215 -18.27 -28.37 -9.63
CA LYS A 215 -19.57 -28.01 -10.24
C LYS A 215 -20.69 -27.89 -9.22
N SER A 216 -20.72 -28.75 -8.20
CA SER A 216 -21.74 -28.71 -7.14
C SER A 216 -21.79 -27.37 -6.39
N VAL A 217 -20.66 -26.68 -6.30
CA VAL A 217 -20.55 -25.34 -5.69
C VAL A 217 -20.90 -24.26 -6.70
N LEU A 218 -20.31 -24.32 -7.90
CA LEU A 218 -20.37 -23.24 -8.89
C LEU A 218 -21.72 -23.15 -9.63
N LEU A 219 -22.39 -24.28 -9.87
CA LEU A 219 -23.69 -24.32 -10.55
C LEU A 219 -24.81 -23.63 -9.76
N LYS A 220 -24.58 -23.33 -8.47
CA LYS A 220 -25.49 -22.52 -7.65
C LYS A 220 -25.53 -21.05 -8.10
N PHE A 221 -24.48 -20.58 -8.77
CA PHE A 221 -24.32 -19.18 -9.18
C PHE A 221 -24.45 -18.98 -10.69
N LEU A 222 -23.82 -19.86 -11.48
CA LEU A 222 -23.78 -19.75 -12.94
C LEU A 222 -24.01 -21.12 -13.60
N PRO A 223 -24.85 -21.23 -14.65
CA PRO A 223 -25.06 -22.48 -15.36
C PRO A 223 -23.92 -22.84 -16.32
N ASP A 224 -23.23 -21.86 -16.91
CA ASP A 224 -22.12 -22.08 -17.87
C ASP A 224 -20.79 -22.36 -17.13
N VAL A 225 -20.67 -23.58 -16.60
CA VAL A 225 -19.48 -24.08 -15.91
C VAL A 225 -18.95 -25.30 -16.64
N TYR A 226 -17.75 -25.18 -17.22
CA TYR A 226 -17.11 -26.27 -17.96
C TYR A 226 -15.68 -26.49 -17.50
N VAL A 227 -15.34 -27.73 -17.10
CA VAL A 227 -14.00 -28.09 -16.62
C VAL A 227 -13.46 -29.20 -17.52
N TYR A 228 -12.33 -28.95 -18.17
CA TYR A 228 -11.61 -29.92 -18.98
C TYR A 228 -10.89 -30.92 -18.09
N ILE A 229 -10.83 -32.17 -18.52
CA ILE A 229 -10.07 -33.21 -17.81
C ILE A 229 -8.78 -33.44 -18.58
N ASP A 230 -7.66 -33.20 -17.92
CA ASP A 230 -6.33 -33.47 -18.45
C ASP A 230 -5.73 -34.68 -17.72
N HIS A 231 -5.69 -35.81 -18.41
CA HIS A 231 -5.20 -37.07 -17.86
C HIS A 231 -3.87 -37.46 -18.49
N CYS A 232 -2.81 -37.50 -17.69
CA CYS A 232 -1.45 -37.78 -18.14
C CYS A 232 -0.94 -39.12 -17.59
N ARG A 233 -0.46 -40.01 -18.48
CA ARG A 233 0.17 -41.31 -18.17
C ARG A 233 1.52 -41.47 -18.87
N GLY A 234 2.36 -42.35 -18.33
CA GLY A 234 3.64 -42.70 -18.95
C GLY A 234 4.62 -41.51 -18.97
N SER A 235 5.20 -41.23 -20.14
CA SER A 235 6.22 -40.18 -20.31
C SER A 235 5.68 -38.75 -20.24
N THR A 236 4.38 -38.54 -20.46
CA THR A 236 3.73 -37.21 -20.35
C THR A 236 3.34 -36.84 -18.92
N GLY A 237 3.21 -37.84 -18.04
CA GLY A 237 2.80 -37.70 -16.64
C GLY A 237 3.95 -37.61 -15.63
N GLY A 238 5.11 -37.10 -16.03
CA GLY A 238 6.23 -36.82 -15.12
C GLY A 238 6.71 -38.07 -14.37
N LYS A 239 7.22 -37.92 -13.15
CA LYS A 239 7.76 -39.02 -12.33
C LYS A 239 6.94 -39.35 -11.08
N SER A 240 6.02 -38.48 -10.67
CA SER A 240 5.26 -38.62 -9.42
C SER A 240 3.74 -38.57 -9.67
N PRO A 241 2.94 -39.32 -8.88
CA PRO A 241 1.49 -39.24 -8.93
C PRO A 241 0.98 -37.96 -8.26
N GLY A 242 -0.12 -37.41 -8.79
CA GLY A 242 -0.78 -36.26 -8.20
C GLY A 242 -2.03 -35.84 -8.98
N PHE A 243 -2.85 -35.01 -8.37
CA PHE A 243 -4.07 -34.49 -8.99
C PHE A 243 -4.42 -33.10 -8.47
N GLY A 244 -5.25 -32.38 -9.21
CA GLY A 244 -5.70 -31.06 -8.81
C GLY A 244 -6.54 -30.38 -9.87
N VAL A 245 -7.00 -29.18 -9.56
CA VAL A 245 -7.85 -28.40 -10.45
C VAL A 245 -7.51 -26.93 -10.38
N THR A 246 -7.55 -26.29 -11.56
CA THR A 246 -7.51 -24.84 -11.70
C THR A 246 -8.81 -24.40 -12.35
N LEU A 247 -9.52 -23.48 -11.71
CA LEU A 247 -10.78 -22.91 -12.18
C LEU A 247 -10.57 -21.44 -12.51
N THR A 248 -11.20 -20.95 -13.57
CA THR A 248 -11.03 -19.60 -14.09
C THR A 248 -12.38 -18.99 -14.43
N ALA A 249 -12.64 -17.79 -13.94
CA ALA A 249 -13.84 -17.02 -14.27
C ALA A 249 -13.51 -15.98 -15.34
N ASP A 250 -14.20 -16.06 -16.48
CA ASP A 250 -14.07 -15.10 -17.57
C ASP A 250 -15.13 -14.01 -17.38
N THR A 251 -14.72 -12.75 -17.36
CA THR A 251 -15.66 -11.62 -17.32
C THR A 251 -15.96 -11.05 -18.70
N THR A 252 -17.02 -10.24 -18.76
CA THR A 252 -17.43 -9.48 -19.96
C THR A 252 -16.35 -8.50 -20.45
N LYS A 253 -15.48 -8.00 -19.57
CA LYS A 253 -14.38 -7.07 -19.88
C LYS A 253 -13.02 -7.77 -20.05
N GLU A 254 -13.05 -9.06 -20.36
CA GLU A 254 -11.84 -9.89 -20.56
C GLU A 254 -10.89 -9.86 -19.35
N VAL A 255 -11.44 -9.77 -18.14
CA VAL A 255 -10.71 -9.98 -16.89
C VAL A 255 -10.86 -11.44 -16.49
N PHE A 256 -9.79 -12.02 -15.97
CA PHE A 256 -9.71 -13.42 -15.61
C PHE A 256 -9.36 -13.56 -14.14
N PHE A 257 -10.23 -14.19 -13.36
CA PHE A 257 -9.96 -14.59 -11.99
C PHE A 257 -9.67 -16.08 -11.94
N SER A 258 -8.84 -16.52 -11.02
CA SER A 258 -8.50 -17.94 -10.94
C SER A 258 -8.37 -18.46 -9.52
N GLY A 259 -8.85 -19.68 -9.31
CA GLY A 259 -8.73 -20.44 -8.06
C GLY A 259 -8.09 -21.79 -8.35
N GLN A 260 -7.16 -22.22 -7.50
CA GLN A 260 -6.45 -23.48 -7.68
C GLN A 260 -6.33 -24.27 -6.38
N ALA A 261 -6.37 -25.59 -6.49
CA ALA A 261 -6.07 -26.51 -5.41
C ALA A 261 -5.43 -27.78 -5.96
N PHE A 262 -4.34 -28.22 -5.35
CA PHE A 262 -3.57 -29.40 -5.74
C PHE A 262 -3.34 -30.31 -4.54
N SER A 263 -3.26 -31.62 -4.81
CA SER A 263 -2.95 -32.62 -3.79
C SER A 263 -1.63 -32.26 -3.09
N PRO A 264 -1.59 -32.14 -1.75
CA PRO A 264 -0.37 -31.86 -1.02
C PRO A 264 0.61 -33.05 -1.11
N LEU A 265 1.87 -32.81 -0.75
CA LEU A 265 2.85 -33.87 -0.63
C LEU A 265 2.40 -34.85 0.47
N MET A 266 2.34 -36.14 0.18
CA MET A 266 2.08 -37.14 1.22
C MET A 266 3.33 -37.29 2.09
N THR A 267 3.25 -36.81 3.33
CA THR A 267 4.26 -37.04 4.36
C THR A 267 3.82 -38.20 5.26
N THR A 268 4.78 -38.85 5.92
CA THR A 268 4.51 -39.92 6.89
C THR A 268 3.62 -39.38 8.02
N GLY A 269 2.34 -39.79 8.03
CA GLY A 269 1.34 -39.38 9.02
C GLY A 269 0.28 -38.38 8.53
N SER A 270 0.36 -37.87 7.29
CA SER A 270 -0.70 -37.01 6.73
C SER A 270 -1.93 -37.81 6.30
N LEU A 271 -3.13 -37.32 6.64
CA LEU A 271 -4.39 -37.90 6.17
C LEU A 271 -4.46 -37.90 4.62
N PRO A 272 -5.06 -38.93 4.00
CA PRO A 272 -5.21 -38.99 2.55
C PRO A 272 -6.09 -37.85 2.06
N CYS A 273 -5.63 -37.14 1.03
CA CYS A 273 -6.36 -36.05 0.42
C CYS A 273 -7.57 -36.59 -0.37
N VAL A 274 -8.75 -36.05 -0.06
CA VAL A 274 -10.01 -36.39 -0.73
C VAL A 274 -10.21 -35.47 -1.95
N PRO A 275 -10.42 -36.01 -3.17
CA PRO A 275 -10.54 -35.19 -4.37
C PRO A 275 -11.75 -34.26 -4.38
N GLU A 276 -12.86 -34.66 -3.74
CA GLU A 276 -14.05 -33.82 -3.62
C GLU A 276 -13.77 -32.55 -2.84
N ASP A 277 -13.01 -32.65 -1.74
CA ASP A 277 -12.66 -31.49 -0.91
C ASP A 277 -11.76 -30.52 -1.69
N LEU A 278 -10.86 -31.05 -2.51
CA LEU A 278 -10.02 -30.25 -3.40
C LEU A 278 -10.84 -29.46 -4.44
N GLY A 279 -11.89 -30.09 -4.99
CA GLY A 279 -12.83 -29.44 -5.89
C GLY A 279 -13.59 -28.29 -5.23
N LYS A 280 -14.05 -28.48 -3.98
CA LYS A 280 -14.69 -27.43 -3.19
C LYS A 280 -13.72 -26.31 -2.84
N GLU A 281 -12.51 -26.65 -2.40
CA GLU A 281 -11.47 -25.69 -2.03
C GLU A 281 -11.10 -24.78 -3.21
N ALA A 282 -10.89 -25.34 -4.41
CA ALA A 282 -10.62 -24.55 -5.60
C ALA A 282 -11.79 -23.62 -5.98
N ALA A 283 -13.03 -24.10 -5.85
CA ALA A 283 -14.22 -23.30 -6.10
C ALA A 283 -14.35 -22.14 -5.10
N MET A 284 -14.13 -22.40 -3.81
CA MET A 284 -14.14 -21.35 -2.78
C MET A 284 -13.04 -20.32 -3.00
N LYS A 285 -11.81 -20.75 -3.32
CA LYS A 285 -10.71 -19.84 -3.66
C LYS A 285 -11.02 -18.96 -4.88
N LEU A 286 -11.71 -19.50 -5.88
CA LEU A 286 -12.17 -18.71 -7.04
C LEU A 286 -13.21 -17.68 -6.61
N LEU A 287 -14.19 -18.08 -5.81
CA LEU A 287 -15.23 -17.17 -5.30
C LEU A 287 -14.62 -16.07 -4.40
N ASP A 288 -13.61 -16.39 -3.59
CA ASP A 288 -12.89 -15.40 -2.78
C ASP A 288 -12.17 -14.36 -3.65
N GLU A 289 -11.52 -14.77 -4.75
CA GLU A 289 -10.89 -13.83 -5.68
C GLU A 289 -11.94 -12.96 -6.41
N ILE A 290 -13.10 -13.54 -6.78
CA ILE A 290 -14.22 -12.78 -7.36
C ILE A 290 -14.78 -11.78 -6.33
N TYR A 291 -14.92 -12.18 -5.07
CA TYR A 291 -15.44 -11.34 -3.99
C TYR A 291 -14.52 -10.15 -3.68
N ARG A 292 -13.20 -10.36 -3.72
CA ARG A 292 -12.20 -9.29 -3.64
C ARG A 292 -12.31 -8.27 -4.78
N ASN A 293 -12.94 -8.67 -5.88
CA ASN A 293 -13.38 -7.86 -7.01
C ASN A 293 -12.30 -6.88 -7.53
N GLY A 294 -11.28 -7.37 -8.23
CA GLY A 294 -10.27 -6.51 -8.89
C GLY A 294 -10.26 -6.67 -10.41
N CYS A 295 -9.55 -5.84 -11.15
CA CYS A 295 -9.30 -6.11 -12.58
C CYS A 295 -8.14 -7.09 -12.81
N VAL A 296 -7.44 -7.48 -11.74
CA VAL A 296 -6.22 -8.30 -11.76
C VAL A 296 -6.27 -9.32 -10.63
N ASP A 297 -5.96 -10.57 -10.96
CA ASP A 297 -5.85 -11.68 -10.02
C ASP A 297 -4.67 -11.49 -9.05
N SER A 298 -4.85 -11.90 -7.79
CA SER A 298 -3.94 -11.58 -6.67
C SER A 298 -2.44 -11.86 -6.93
N PRO A 299 -2.04 -13.01 -7.51
CA PRO A 299 -0.62 -13.31 -7.78
C PRO A 299 0.01 -12.41 -8.85
N PHE A 300 -0.78 -11.89 -9.79
CA PHE A 300 -0.28 -11.12 -10.94
C PHE A 300 -0.32 -9.60 -10.70
N GLN A 301 -0.68 -9.16 -9.50
CA GLN A 301 -0.66 -7.75 -9.11
C GLN A 301 0.75 -7.14 -9.24
N SER A 302 1.79 -7.84 -8.79
CA SER A 302 3.18 -7.35 -8.87
C SER A 302 3.67 -7.25 -10.32
N MET A 303 3.38 -8.25 -11.16
CA MET A 303 3.68 -8.19 -12.60
C MET A 303 2.96 -7.01 -13.27
N THR A 304 1.70 -6.78 -12.94
CA THR A 304 0.94 -5.65 -13.49
C THR A 304 1.54 -4.32 -13.07
N ALA A 305 1.86 -4.14 -11.79
CA ALA A 305 2.52 -2.92 -11.29
C ALA A 305 3.85 -2.65 -12.00
N ALA A 306 4.64 -3.70 -12.31
CA ALA A 306 5.87 -3.57 -13.08
C ALA A 306 5.61 -3.04 -14.50
N PHE A 307 4.61 -3.58 -15.21
CA PHE A 307 4.26 -3.12 -16.55
C PHE A 307 3.65 -1.73 -16.58
N MET A 308 2.87 -1.35 -15.56
CA MET A 308 2.37 0.01 -15.42
C MET A 308 3.54 1.02 -15.26
N ALA A 309 4.54 0.68 -14.43
CA ALA A 309 5.73 1.49 -14.22
C ALA A 309 6.62 1.62 -15.48
N LEU A 310 6.80 0.51 -16.21
CA LEU A 310 7.66 0.43 -17.40
C LEU A 310 6.96 0.84 -18.71
N GLY A 311 5.67 1.16 -18.62
CA GLY A 311 4.86 1.64 -19.74
C GLY A 311 5.33 2.98 -20.32
N LYS A 312 4.71 3.41 -21.43
CA LYS A 312 4.94 4.75 -22.00
C LYS A 312 4.71 5.85 -20.94
N LYS A 313 5.25 7.04 -21.19
CA LYS A 313 5.08 8.25 -20.36
C LYS A 313 3.66 8.81 -20.43
N ASP A 314 2.73 8.03 -19.93
CA ASP A 314 1.30 8.29 -19.93
C ASP A 314 0.68 7.67 -18.67
N VAL A 315 -0.52 8.11 -18.32
CA VAL A 315 -1.19 7.75 -17.07
C VAL A 315 -1.85 6.39 -17.22
N CYS A 316 -1.37 5.41 -16.45
CA CYS A 316 -1.96 4.08 -16.37
C CYS A 316 -2.81 3.99 -15.09
N LYS A 317 -4.06 3.50 -15.23
CA LYS A 317 -5.00 3.33 -14.12
C LYS A 317 -5.46 1.88 -14.08
N VAL A 318 -5.29 1.22 -12.94
CA VAL A 318 -5.75 -0.16 -12.76
C VAL A 318 -6.40 -0.30 -11.39
N THR A 319 -7.64 -0.77 -11.36
CA THR A 319 -8.33 -1.20 -10.15
C THR A 319 -7.89 -2.61 -9.82
N MET A 320 -7.36 -2.82 -8.62
CA MET A 320 -7.02 -4.12 -8.08
C MET A 320 -7.89 -4.42 -6.86
N GLY A 321 -7.98 -5.70 -6.49
CA GLY A 321 -8.48 -6.06 -5.17
C GLY A 321 -7.52 -5.59 -4.05
N PRO A 322 -7.74 -6.00 -2.80
CA PRO A 322 -6.83 -5.68 -1.70
C PRO A 322 -5.40 -6.10 -2.04
N LEU A 323 -4.45 -5.19 -1.79
CA LEU A 323 -3.05 -5.41 -2.14
C LEU A 323 -2.43 -6.51 -1.28
N THR A 324 -1.81 -7.50 -1.92
CA THR A 324 -1.08 -8.54 -1.19
C THR A 324 0.16 -7.96 -0.50
N PRO A 325 0.66 -8.56 0.60
CA PRO A 325 1.90 -8.11 1.24
C PRO A 325 3.10 -8.08 0.29
N ALA A 326 3.14 -9.01 -0.67
CA ALA A 326 4.14 -9.04 -1.72
C ALA A 326 4.03 -7.83 -2.65
N THR A 327 2.83 -7.48 -3.10
CA THR A 327 2.59 -6.29 -3.93
C THR A 327 2.96 -5.01 -3.18
N ILE A 328 2.61 -4.88 -1.89
CA ILE A 328 2.94 -3.69 -1.10
C ILE A 328 4.46 -3.51 -1.02
N GLN A 329 5.20 -4.58 -0.73
CA GLN A 329 6.66 -4.49 -0.72
C GLN A 329 7.23 -4.24 -2.13
N PHE A 330 6.65 -4.85 -3.15
CA PHE A 330 7.04 -4.62 -4.55
C PHE A 330 6.88 -3.16 -4.98
N LEU A 331 5.82 -2.47 -4.55
CA LEU A 331 5.63 -1.03 -4.80
C LEU A 331 6.70 -0.17 -4.10
N ARG A 332 7.14 -0.56 -2.90
CA ARG A 332 8.26 0.11 -2.20
C ARG A 332 9.58 -0.11 -2.94
N ASP A 333 9.84 -1.34 -3.37
CA ASP A 333 11.05 -1.67 -4.13
C ASP A 333 11.03 -0.93 -5.49
N LEU A 334 9.88 -0.83 -6.18
CA LEU A 334 9.73 -0.04 -7.42
C LEU A 334 10.11 1.44 -7.22
N ARG A 335 9.72 2.04 -6.10
CA ARG A 335 10.12 3.41 -5.75
C ARG A 335 11.64 3.50 -5.54
N ASP A 336 12.23 2.56 -4.83
CA ASP A 336 13.66 2.58 -4.53
C ASP A 336 14.52 2.37 -5.81
N PHE A 337 14.07 1.52 -6.74
CA PHE A 337 14.76 1.27 -8.02
C PHE A 337 14.50 2.33 -9.10
N PHE A 338 13.25 2.76 -9.31
CA PHE A 338 12.86 3.63 -10.41
C PHE A 338 12.47 5.05 -10.00
N GLY A 339 12.27 5.33 -8.71
CA GLY A 339 11.76 6.61 -8.23
C GLY A 339 10.27 6.84 -8.52
N ILE A 340 9.54 5.80 -8.93
CA ILE A 340 8.12 5.88 -9.27
C ILE A 340 7.28 5.79 -8.00
N VAL A 341 6.33 6.70 -7.86
CA VAL A 341 5.33 6.66 -6.80
C VAL A 341 3.96 6.36 -7.42
N PHE A 342 3.26 5.39 -6.86
CA PHE A 342 1.90 5.05 -7.24
C PHE A 342 0.94 5.87 -6.39
N LYS A 343 -0.05 6.51 -7.02
CA LYS A 343 -1.19 7.07 -6.33
C LYS A 343 -2.17 5.92 -6.04
N ILE A 344 -2.49 5.74 -4.76
CA ILE A 344 -3.34 4.66 -4.26
C ILE A 344 -4.62 5.28 -3.73
N GLU A 345 -5.75 5.04 -4.39
CA GLU A 345 -7.06 5.57 -4.00
C GLU A 345 -8.02 4.42 -3.65
N PRO A 346 -8.66 4.43 -2.48
CA PRO A 346 -9.74 3.48 -2.20
C PRO A 346 -10.96 3.83 -3.07
N ILE A 347 -11.64 2.80 -3.57
CA ILE A 347 -12.88 2.99 -4.32
C ILE A 347 -14.05 3.10 -3.33
N LYS A 348 -14.91 4.10 -3.54
CA LYS A 348 -16.11 4.36 -2.75
C LYS A 348 -17.31 4.18 -3.65
N GLU A 349 -18.25 3.34 -3.24
CA GLU A 349 -19.59 3.25 -3.81
C GLU A 349 -20.59 3.52 -2.68
N GLU A 350 -21.55 4.41 -2.91
CA GLU A 350 -22.68 4.69 -2.00
C GLU A 350 -22.28 4.83 -0.51
N ASP A 351 -21.21 5.59 -0.23
CA ASP A 351 -20.65 5.84 1.11
C ASP A 351 -19.98 4.65 1.84
N GLU A 352 -19.91 3.47 1.21
CA GLU A 352 -19.12 2.32 1.68
C GLU A 352 -17.74 2.27 1.01
N ILE A 353 -16.71 2.01 1.82
CA ILE A 353 -15.34 1.82 1.33
C ILE A 353 -15.21 0.36 0.92
N LEU A 354 -15.14 0.12 -0.39
CA LEU A 354 -14.88 -1.20 -0.93
C LEU A 354 -13.43 -1.61 -0.62
N SER A 355 -13.19 -2.92 -0.55
CA SER A 355 -11.82 -3.46 -0.38
C SER A 355 -10.90 -3.25 -1.59
N GLN A 356 -11.46 -2.68 -2.67
CA GLN A 356 -10.77 -2.38 -3.92
C GLN A 356 -9.90 -1.14 -3.82
N VAL A 357 -8.82 -1.17 -4.59
CA VAL A 357 -7.83 -0.11 -4.62
C VAL A 357 -7.52 0.26 -6.05
N ARG A 358 -7.66 1.54 -6.38
CA ARG A 358 -7.26 2.10 -7.66
C ARG A 358 -5.80 2.54 -7.60
N LEU A 359 -4.98 1.91 -8.42
CA LEU A 359 -3.59 2.29 -8.61
C LEU A 359 -3.46 3.17 -9.85
N THR A 360 -2.86 4.34 -9.68
CA THR A 360 -2.50 5.23 -10.79
C THR A 360 -1.01 5.49 -10.79
N CYS A 361 -0.36 5.35 -11.94
CA CYS A 361 1.05 5.74 -12.11
C CYS A 361 1.31 6.37 -13.47
N LEU A 362 2.39 7.14 -13.54
CA LEU A 362 2.94 7.65 -14.79
C LEU A 362 4.14 6.77 -15.18
N GLY A 363 4.08 6.16 -16.36
CA GLY A 363 5.14 5.26 -16.84
C GLY A 363 6.43 6.00 -17.18
N ILE A 364 7.59 5.34 -17.04
CA ILE A 364 8.91 5.95 -17.32
C ILE A 364 9.40 5.69 -18.76
N SER A 365 8.76 4.76 -19.48
CA SER A 365 9.18 4.18 -20.76
C SER A 365 10.55 3.47 -20.68
N HIS A 366 10.55 2.17 -20.97
CA HIS A 366 11.75 1.33 -20.93
C HIS A 366 12.89 1.80 -21.88
N ILE A 367 12.55 2.38 -23.04
CA ILE A 367 13.55 2.83 -24.04
C ILE A 367 14.49 3.90 -23.45
N THR A 368 13.94 4.81 -22.65
CA THR A 368 14.71 5.87 -21.98
C THR A 368 15.75 5.29 -21.00
N MET A 369 15.47 4.12 -20.41
CA MET A 369 16.39 3.49 -19.48
C MET A 369 17.56 2.80 -20.17
N VAL A 370 17.33 2.13 -21.30
CA VAL A 370 18.41 1.51 -22.09
C VAL A 370 19.38 2.58 -22.62
N SER A 371 18.89 3.76 -23.04
CA SER A 371 19.77 4.86 -23.45
C SER A 371 20.59 5.45 -22.29
N HIS A 372 20.01 5.56 -21.09
CA HIS A 372 20.72 5.99 -19.88
C HIS A 372 21.76 4.97 -19.39
N MET A 373 21.52 3.66 -19.55
CA MET A 373 22.50 2.61 -19.25
C MET A 373 23.74 2.68 -20.16
N ILE A 374 23.57 3.06 -21.43
CA ILE A 374 24.67 3.11 -22.41
C ILE A 374 25.52 4.38 -22.26
N HIS A 375 24.93 5.51 -21.89
CA HIS A 375 25.62 6.82 -21.90
C HIS A 375 26.17 7.28 -20.53
N GLY A 376 26.09 6.47 -19.48
CA GLY A 376 26.75 6.75 -18.19
C GLY A 376 26.32 8.04 -17.45
N GLY A 377 25.27 8.73 -17.92
CA GLY A 377 24.85 10.03 -17.39
C GLY A 377 23.64 9.93 -16.47
N PHE A 378 23.89 9.86 -15.15
CA PHE A 378 22.90 10.17 -14.10
C PHE A 378 22.96 11.67 -13.77
N HIS A 379 22.56 12.54 -14.71
CA HIS A 379 22.57 14.00 -14.47
C HIS A 379 21.19 14.67 -14.32
N ASP A 380 20.08 13.99 -14.61
CA ASP A 380 18.74 14.63 -14.61
C ASP A 380 17.71 14.03 -13.63
N LEU A 381 18.15 13.58 -12.45
CA LEU A 381 17.22 13.31 -11.34
C LEU A 381 16.63 14.61 -10.74
N ALA A 382 17.31 15.76 -10.92
CA ALA A 382 16.87 17.06 -10.41
C ALA A 382 15.72 17.69 -11.23
N ALA A 383 15.50 17.25 -12.47
CA ALA A 383 14.35 17.68 -13.29
C ALA A 383 13.08 16.89 -12.93
N PHE A 384 13.22 15.65 -12.45
CA PHE A 384 12.12 14.77 -12.08
C PHE A 384 11.44 15.17 -10.76
N SER A 385 12.19 15.71 -9.80
CA SER A 385 11.61 16.28 -8.57
C SER A 385 10.78 17.54 -8.84
N ARG A 386 11.12 18.32 -9.89
CA ARG A 386 10.40 19.55 -10.27
C ARG A 386 9.09 19.31 -11.05
N LEU A 387 8.96 18.18 -11.72
CA LEU A 387 7.71 17.80 -12.40
C LEU A 387 6.71 17.17 -11.42
N ASN A 388 7.19 16.36 -10.45
CA ASN A 388 6.35 15.85 -9.36
C ASN A 388 5.88 16.95 -8.39
N SER A 389 6.61 18.08 -8.28
CA SER A 389 6.16 19.25 -7.52
C SER A 389 5.11 20.11 -8.22
N SER A 390 4.72 19.79 -9.46
CA SER A 390 3.63 20.48 -10.19
C SER A 390 2.31 19.71 -10.20
N ALA A 391 2.31 18.48 -9.69
CA ALA A 391 1.12 17.68 -9.38
C ALA A 391 0.74 17.74 -7.89
N THR A 392 1.23 18.76 -7.17
CA THR A 392 0.60 19.26 -5.94
C THR A 392 -0.67 20.01 -6.32
N LEU A 393 -1.70 19.28 -6.76
CA LEU A 393 -3.01 19.87 -6.93
C LEU A 393 -3.60 20.16 -5.55
N LEU A 394 -3.82 21.46 -5.33
CA LEU A 394 -4.70 22.09 -4.36
C LEU A 394 -4.12 22.21 -2.94
N ASP A 395 -3.68 23.43 -2.66
CA ASP A 395 -3.75 24.06 -1.35
C ASP A 395 -5.04 23.66 -0.61
N PHE A 396 -4.91 22.73 0.34
CA PHE A 396 -5.87 22.53 1.42
C PHE A 396 -5.11 22.76 2.73
N PRO A 397 -5.32 23.89 3.44
CA PRO A 397 -4.56 24.24 4.63
C PRO A 397 -5.19 23.57 5.85
N LEU A 398 -4.95 22.26 6.03
CA LEU A 398 -5.44 21.50 7.17
C LEU A 398 -4.35 20.62 7.76
N THR A 399 -3.28 21.26 8.21
CA THR A 399 -2.36 20.68 9.19
C THR A 399 -3.00 20.76 10.58
N PHE A 400 -3.15 19.60 11.22
CA PHE A 400 -2.91 19.51 12.66
C PHE A 400 -1.44 19.94 12.82
N ASN A 401 -1.14 21.19 13.21
CA ASN A 401 0.25 21.71 13.23
C ASN A 401 1.16 21.07 14.31
N ALA A 402 0.81 19.94 14.91
CA ALA A 402 1.78 19.08 15.60
C ALA A 402 2.16 17.94 14.64
N ASN A 403 3.39 17.99 14.14
CA ASN A 403 3.92 16.94 13.26
C ASN A 403 4.16 15.65 14.06
N LEU A 404 4.48 15.76 15.35
CA LEU A 404 4.70 14.61 16.22
C LEU A 404 3.98 14.73 17.56
N LEU A 405 3.55 13.60 18.11
CA LEU A 405 2.93 13.50 19.41
C LEU A 405 3.71 12.51 20.30
N VAL A 406 4.14 12.96 21.47
CA VAL A 406 4.89 12.17 22.45
C VAL A 406 4.03 12.01 23.71
N LEU A 407 3.64 10.76 24.00
CA LEU A 407 2.80 10.41 25.16
C LEU A 407 3.64 9.76 26.25
N LYS A 408 3.50 10.25 27.48
CA LYS A 408 3.87 9.47 28.66
C LYS A 408 2.73 8.51 29.02
N VAL A 409 3.05 7.23 29.24
CA VAL A 409 2.09 6.22 29.69
C VAL A 409 2.59 5.62 31.00
N GLU A 410 1.85 5.82 32.09
CA GLU A 410 2.11 5.09 33.32
C GLU A 410 1.79 3.60 33.11
N THR A 411 2.81 2.75 33.22
CA THR A 411 2.68 1.29 33.04
C THR A 411 1.84 0.63 34.12
N ASN A 412 1.44 1.35 35.17
CA ASN A 412 0.60 0.85 36.26
C ASN A 412 -0.61 1.78 36.43
N HIS A 413 -1.80 1.25 36.12
CA HIS A 413 -3.12 1.89 36.23
C HIS A 413 -3.61 2.69 35.01
N VAL A 414 -4.01 1.98 33.95
CA VAL A 414 -5.18 2.40 33.17
C VAL A 414 -6.41 2.27 34.06
N ARG A 415 -6.60 3.20 35.01
CA ARG A 415 -7.94 3.46 35.56
C ARG A 415 -8.71 4.07 34.40
N LEU A 416 -9.52 3.23 33.75
CA LEU A 416 -10.60 3.68 32.88
C LEU A 416 -11.29 4.86 33.59
N LEU A 417 -11.25 6.04 32.98
CA LEU A 417 -12.12 7.14 33.39
C LEU A 417 -13.53 6.55 33.52
N PRO A 418 -14.21 6.65 34.68
CA PRO A 418 -15.43 5.89 34.94
C PRO A 418 -16.60 6.20 33.99
N ASN A 419 -16.48 7.23 33.14
CA ASN A 419 -17.59 7.79 32.36
C ASN A 419 -17.41 7.73 30.83
N LEU A 420 -16.45 6.98 30.28
CA LEU A 420 -16.38 6.74 28.82
C LEU A 420 -17.21 5.51 28.37
N ALA A 421 -17.95 4.90 29.30
CA ALA A 421 -18.91 3.82 29.04
C ALA A 421 -20.29 4.36 28.62
N VAL A 422 -20.37 5.17 27.57
CA VAL A 422 -21.64 5.42 26.86
C VAL A 422 -21.36 5.57 25.36
N LEU A 423 -20.76 4.56 24.72
CA LEU A 423 -21.03 4.32 23.30
C LEU A 423 -22.15 3.27 23.27
N PRO A 424 -23.19 3.41 22.42
CA PRO A 424 -24.34 2.52 22.45
C PRO A 424 -23.89 1.05 22.36
N ALA A 425 -24.25 0.28 23.37
CA ALA A 425 -23.88 -1.11 23.58
C ALA A 425 -24.58 -2.09 22.61
N GLU A 426 -24.83 -1.69 21.36
CA GLU A 426 -25.50 -2.53 20.35
C GLU A 426 -24.52 -3.18 19.36
N ARG A 427 -23.20 -2.99 19.53
CA ARG A 427 -22.15 -3.66 18.73
C ARG A 427 -21.29 -4.64 19.55
N GLY A 428 -21.88 -5.31 20.53
CA GLY A 428 -21.19 -6.22 21.45
C GLY A 428 -20.54 -7.46 20.81
N HIS A 429 -20.83 -7.78 19.55
CA HIS A 429 -20.32 -8.99 18.88
C HIS A 429 -19.10 -8.79 17.98
N ILE A 430 -18.67 -7.54 17.70
CA ILE A 430 -17.48 -7.26 16.85
C ILE A 430 -16.21 -7.06 17.70
N LEU A 431 -16.34 -6.95 19.03
CA LEU A 431 -15.27 -6.55 19.95
C LEU A 431 -14.10 -7.54 20.05
N ASN A 432 -14.26 -8.78 19.55
CA ASN A 432 -13.25 -9.83 19.67
C ASN A 432 -12.33 -9.99 18.43
N LEU A 433 -12.44 -9.14 17.40
CA LEU A 433 -11.74 -9.36 16.11
C LEU A 433 -10.59 -8.38 15.81
N ILE A 434 -10.43 -7.28 16.56
CA ILE A 434 -9.36 -6.30 16.30
C ILE A 434 -8.18 -6.56 17.23
N LYS A 435 -7.07 -7.06 16.68
CA LYS A 435 -5.82 -7.27 17.44
C LYS A 435 -5.32 -5.95 18.02
N PRO A 436 -4.94 -5.90 19.31
CA PRO A 436 -4.36 -4.70 19.91
C PRO A 436 -3.03 -4.35 19.22
N ARG A 437 -2.77 -3.05 19.04
CA ARG A 437 -1.52 -2.58 18.44
C ARG A 437 -0.43 -2.52 19.51
N GLN A 438 0.81 -2.79 19.13
CA GLN A 438 1.97 -2.72 20.02
C GLN A 438 2.91 -1.61 19.54
N VAL A 439 3.45 -0.82 20.47
CA VAL A 439 4.36 0.30 20.20
C VAL A 439 5.55 0.21 21.13
N TRP A 440 6.71 0.68 20.67
CA TRP A 440 7.93 0.72 21.48
C TRP A 440 7.81 1.78 22.58
N LEU A 441 8.26 1.44 23.77
CA LEU A 441 8.53 2.37 24.85
C LEU A 441 9.92 2.95 24.65
N GLU A 442 10.00 4.27 24.53
CA GLU A 442 11.22 5.02 24.25
C GLU A 442 11.68 5.83 25.47
N ASN A 443 12.92 6.30 25.38
CA ASN A 443 13.61 7.04 26.42
C ASN A 443 13.76 8.54 26.03
N LEU A 444 13.89 9.45 27.00
CA LEU A 444 14.09 10.91 26.76
C LEU A 444 15.36 11.47 27.44
N ASP A 445 15.94 10.67 28.32
CA ASP A 445 17.16 10.86 29.08
C ASP A 445 18.43 10.95 28.22
N THR A 446 18.45 10.35 27.02
CA THR A 446 19.56 10.46 26.07
C THR A 446 19.09 10.90 24.69
N VAL A 447 19.93 11.63 23.94
CA VAL A 447 19.64 12.05 22.56
C VAL A 447 19.43 10.85 21.63
N GLU A 448 20.23 9.78 21.80
CA GLU A 448 20.07 8.53 21.04
C GLU A 448 18.81 7.77 21.49
N GLU A 449 18.07 7.24 20.52
CA GLU A 449 16.84 6.48 20.74
C GLU A 449 17.17 5.08 21.31
N LYS A 450 16.67 4.79 22.51
CA LYS A 450 16.71 3.45 23.13
C LYS A 450 15.30 2.91 23.30
N LYS A 451 15.09 1.68 22.82
CA LYS A 451 13.83 0.94 22.94
C LYS A 451 13.83 0.14 24.25
N LEU A 452 13.10 0.63 25.24
CA LEU A 452 13.03 0.07 26.59
C LEU A 452 12.11 -1.16 26.69
N GLY A 453 11.05 -1.22 25.86
CA GLY A 453 10.08 -2.32 25.88
C GLY A 453 8.94 -2.15 24.87
N LEU A 454 7.94 -3.03 24.92
CA LEU A 454 6.73 -2.93 24.10
C LEU A 454 5.50 -2.66 24.98
N VAL A 455 4.69 -1.67 24.59
CA VAL A 455 3.43 -1.32 25.24
C VAL A 455 2.27 -1.70 24.33
N THR A 456 1.26 -2.35 24.92
CA THR A 456 0.03 -2.73 24.20
C THR A 456 -1.00 -1.62 24.29
N LEU A 457 -1.44 -1.13 23.14
CA LEU A 457 -2.40 -0.04 23.01
C LEU A 457 -3.82 -0.55 22.79
N HIS A 458 -4.78 0.17 23.37
CA HIS A 458 -6.20 -0.19 23.27
C HIS A 458 -6.74 0.01 21.83
N PRO A 459 -7.36 -1.01 21.21
CA PRO A 459 -7.72 -0.98 19.79
C PRO A 459 -8.79 0.08 19.44
N HIS A 460 -9.70 0.44 20.35
CA HIS A 460 -10.71 1.48 20.05
C HIS A 460 -10.12 2.88 19.88
N ILE A 461 -8.98 3.18 20.51
CA ILE A 461 -8.39 4.52 20.50
C ILE A 461 -7.36 4.62 19.39
N TYR A 462 -6.55 3.57 19.22
CA TYR A 462 -5.38 3.57 18.36
C TYR A 462 -5.53 2.74 17.08
N ALA A 463 -6.66 2.06 16.89
CA ALA A 463 -6.99 1.32 15.67
C ALA A 463 -8.36 1.71 15.07
N ALA A 464 -8.83 2.93 15.36
CA ALA A 464 -10.02 3.49 14.73
C ALA A 464 -9.75 3.77 13.23
N ALA A 465 -10.76 3.54 12.39
CA ALA A 465 -10.67 3.86 10.98
C ALA A 465 -10.60 5.40 10.79
N PRO A 466 -9.60 5.92 10.06
CA PRO A 466 -9.38 7.36 9.97
C PRO A 466 -10.47 8.05 9.15
N ARG A 467 -11.23 8.95 9.81
CA ARG A 467 -12.29 9.76 9.19
C ARG A 467 -11.90 11.21 9.02
N ILE A 468 -11.38 11.55 7.84
CA ILE A 468 -10.85 12.90 7.50
C ILE A 468 -11.92 13.98 7.64
N ASP A 469 -13.16 13.68 7.33
CA ASP A 469 -14.31 14.57 7.46
C ASP A 469 -14.55 15.00 8.92
N ILE A 470 -14.52 14.05 9.85
CA ILE A 470 -14.69 14.34 11.29
C ILE A 470 -13.46 15.05 11.85
N ILE A 471 -12.25 14.67 11.40
CA ILE A 471 -11.02 15.36 11.78
C ILE A 471 -11.09 16.83 11.35
N HIS A 472 -11.51 17.10 10.11
CA HIS A 472 -11.69 18.45 9.59
C HIS A 472 -12.71 19.25 10.41
N GLN A 473 -13.87 18.67 10.73
CA GLN A 473 -14.88 19.33 11.57
C GLN A 473 -14.34 19.71 12.96
N ASN A 474 -13.51 18.85 13.56
CA ASN A 474 -12.87 19.12 14.85
C ASN A 474 -11.85 20.26 14.76
N VAL A 475 -10.99 20.26 13.75
CA VAL A 475 -10.02 21.35 13.52
C VAL A 475 -10.73 22.66 13.27
N HIS A 476 -11.77 22.66 12.43
CA HIS A 476 -12.57 23.84 12.15
C HIS A 476 -13.26 24.37 13.41
N TRP A 477 -13.86 23.47 14.20
CA TRP A 477 -14.47 23.81 15.50
C TRP A 477 -13.46 24.48 16.44
N GLN A 478 -12.27 23.90 16.60
CA GLN A 478 -11.20 24.47 17.44
C GLN A 478 -10.73 25.86 16.96
N ARG A 479 -10.60 26.05 15.63
CA ARG A 479 -10.25 27.35 15.04
C ARG A 479 -11.33 28.40 15.31
N MET A 480 -12.60 28.06 15.10
CA MET A 480 -13.74 28.96 15.33
C MET A 480 -13.95 29.28 16.80
N TYR A 481 -13.65 28.33 17.70
CA TYR A 481 -13.74 28.54 19.15
C TYR A 481 -12.81 29.66 19.63
N ARG A 482 -11.61 29.75 19.04
CA ARG A 482 -10.60 30.78 19.37
C ARG A 482 -10.81 32.09 18.63
N TRP A 483 -11.60 32.08 17.56
CA TRP A 483 -11.72 33.23 16.69
C TRP A 483 -12.77 34.24 17.21
N VAL A 484 -12.28 35.43 17.53
CA VAL A 484 -13.11 36.59 17.87
C VAL A 484 -12.87 37.66 16.81
N SER A 485 -13.94 38.09 16.13
CA SER A 485 -13.87 39.19 15.19
C SER A 485 -14.02 40.50 15.93
N TYR A 486 -13.01 41.37 15.80
CA TYR A 486 -13.02 42.73 16.33
C TYR A 486 -13.46 43.78 15.30
N ALA A 487 -13.92 43.36 14.13
CA ALA A 487 -14.38 44.27 13.08
C ALA A 487 -15.62 45.06 13.55
N HIS A 488 -15.50 46.38 13.60
CA HIS A 488 -16.54 47.27 14.08
C HIS A 488 -16.86 48.36 13.06
N THR A 489 -18.14 48.52 12.73
CA THR A 489 -18.60 49.68 11.95
C THR A 489 -19.61 50.51 12.73
N LYS A 490 -19.51 51.83 12.59
CA LYS A 490 -20.43 52.77 13.26
C LYS A 490 -21.83 52.67 12.68
N THR A 491 -22.81 52.43 13.54
CA THR A 491 -24.23 52.50 13.16
C THR A 491 -24.68 53.95 12.99
N ARG A 492 -25.86 54.18 12.38
CA ARG A 492 -26.47 55.52 12.26
C ARG A 492 -26.51 56.29 13.59
N ALA A 493 -26.69 55.59 14.72
CA ALA A 493 -26.74 56.18 16.05
C ALA A 493 -25.36 56.68 16.53
N GLU A 494 -24.30 55.96 16.18
CA GLU A 494 -22.91 56.18 16.61
C GLU A 494 -22.16 57.20 15.73
N VAL A 495 -22.65 57.48 14.51
CA VAL A 495 -22.07 58.49 13.62
C VAL A 495 -22.38 59.91 14.11
N ARG A 496 -21.38 60.80 14.06
CA ARG A 496 -21.49 62.21 14.48
C ARG A 496 -22.37 62.99 13.48
N GLY A 497 -23.35 63.77 13.97
CA GLY A 497 -24.21 64.64 13.14
C GLY A 497 -25.45 65.14 13.86
N GLY A 498 -26.34 65.88 13.21
CA GLY A 498 -27.60 66.35 13.82
C GLY A 498 -28.74 65.32 13.82
N GLY A 499 -29.61 65.32 14.84
CA GLY A 499 -30.91 64.62 14.83
C GLY A 499 -32.02 65.40 14.10
N LYS A 500 -31.77 66.66 13.74
CA LYS A 500 -32.71 67.50 12.97
C LYS A 500 -32.82 67.00 11.54
N LYS A 501 -34.05 66.89 11.05
CA LYS A 501 -34.32 66.51 9.67
C LYS A 501 -33.68 67.54 8.71
N PRO A 502 -32.99 67.11 7.63
CA PRO A 502 -32.28 68.05 6.76
C PRO A 502 -33.20 69.03 6.02
N TRP A 503 -34.43 68.62 5.71
CA TRP A 503 -35.40 69.40 4.94
C TRP A 503 -36.81 69.31 5.56
N PRO A 504 -37.69 70.31 5.30
CA PRO A 504 -39.10 70.26 5.68
C PRO A 504 -39.85 69.05 5.12
N GLN A 505 -40.92 68.64 5.80
CA GLN A 505 -41.70 67.42 5.49
C GLN A 505 -42.43 67.47 4.14
N LYS A 506 -42.68 68.66 3.58
CA LYS A 506 -43.42 68.87 2.33
C LYS A 506 -42.72 69.97 1.49
N SER A 507 -43.26 70.27 0.30
CA SER A 507 -42.89 71.36 -0.63
C SER A 507 -41.49 71.37 -1.29
N THR A 508 -40.56 70.49 -0.94
CA THR A 508 -39.17 70.51 -1.48
C THR A 508 -38.81 69.36 -2.41
N GLY A 509 -39.68 68.36 -2.59
CA GLY A 509 -39.39 67.13 -3.34
C GLY A 509 -38.33 66.20 -2.70
N ARG A 510 -37.61 66.66 -1.67
CA ARG A 510 -36.49 65.95 -1.01
C ARG A 510 -36.85 65.37 0.37
N ALA A 511 -38.13 65.38 0.73
CA ALA A 511 -38.63 65.08 2.07
C ALA A 511 -38.37 63.64 2.58
N ARG A 512 -37.88 62.72 1.74
CA ARG A 512 -37.68 61.31 2.08
C ARG A 512 -36.43 61.03 2.94
N HIS A 513 -35.55 62.02 3.16
CA HIS A 513 -34.38 61.85 4.03
C HIS A 513 -34.66 62.30 5.47
N GLY A 514 -34.54 61.36 6.42
CA GLY A 514 -34.79 61.63 7.84
C GLY A 514 -33.60 62.19 8.62
N SER A 515 -32.36 61.90 8.22
CA SER A 515 -31.13 62.39 8.88
C SER A 515 -29.95 62.29 7.93
N ILE A 516 -28.97 63.20 8.08
CA ILE A 516 -27.68 63.14 7.38
C ILE A 516 -26.80 61.96 7.83
N ARG A 517 -27.09 61.34 8.99
CA ARG A 517 -26.36 60.17 9.50
C ARG A 517 -26.79 58.85 8.83
N SER A 518 -27.72 58.91 7.89
CA SER A 518 -28.27 57.72 7.21
C SER A 518 -27.23 57.05 6.30
N PRO A 519 -27.25 55.70 6.18
CA PRO A 519 -26.37 54.94 5.27
C PRO A 519 -26.45 55.37 3.80
N LEU A 520 -27.51 56.06 3.41
CA LEU A 520 -27.68 56.58 2.05
C LEU A 520 -26.69 57.70 1.72
N TRP A 521 -26.11 58.34 2.72
CA TRP A 521 -25.19 59.47 2.55
C TRP A 521 -23.72 59.02 2.69
N ARG A 522 -22.83 59.63 1.90
CA ARG A 522 -21.38 59.47 2.10
C ARG A 522 -21.01 60.00 3.49
N GLY A 523 -20.36 59.17 4.31
CA GLY A 523 -20.03 59.48 5.70
C GLY A 523 -21.14 59.19 6.72
N GLY A 524 -22.29 58.67 6.29
CA GLY A 524 -23.34 58.15 7.17
C GLY A 524 -22.99 56.80 7.82
N GLY A 525 -23.81 56.35 8.78
CA GLY A 525 -23.59 55.06 9.45
C GLY A 525 -23.94 53.88 8.53
N VAL A 526 -23.26 52.75 8.69
CA VAL A 526 -23.43 51.58 7.80
C VAL A 526 -24.57 50.69 8.31
N ALA A 527 -25.48 50.29 7.41
CA ALA A 527 -26.53 49.33 7.71
C ALA A 527 -26.00 47.89 7.62
N HIS A 528 -26.33 47.04 8.59
CA HIS A 528 -25.87 45.65 8.69
C HIS A 528 -24.33 45.47 8.62
N GLY A 529 -23.59 46.48 9.08
CA GLY A 529 -22.13 46.38 9.20
C GLY A 529 -21.71 45.45 10.35
N PRO A 530 -20.46 44.96 10.33
CA PRO A 530 -19.93 44.08 11.37
C PRO A 530 -19.93 44.78 12.74
N ARG A 531 -20.25 44.00 13.78
CA ARG A 531 -20.25 44.41 15.19
C ARG A 531 -19.10 43.71 15.92
N SER A 532 -18.51 44.42 16.87
CA SER A 532 -17.35 43.97 17.63
C SER A 532 -17.63 44.10 19.13
N PRO A 533 -17.20 43.14 19.96
CA PRO A 533 -16.61 41.85 19.58
C PRO A 533 -17.71 40.84 19.17
N THR A 534 -17.51 40.11 18.07
CA THR A 534 -18.38 38.99 17.66
C THR A 534 -17.61 37.67 17.74
N PRO A 535 -17.98 36.77 18.69
CA PRO A 535 -17.40 35.45 18.74
C PRO A 535 -18.00 34.54 17.66
N HIS A 536 -17.17 33.68 17.06
CA HIS A 536 -17.60 32.71 16.03
C HIS A 536 -17.71 31.27 16.56
N PHE A 537 -17.59 31.07 17.89
CA PHE A 537 -17.62 29.73 18.47
C PHE A 537 -18.99 29.06 18.29
N TYR A 538 -18.95 27.73 18.13
CA TYR A 538 -20.11 26.85 18.22
C TYR A 538 -19.69 25.60 18.99
N MET A 539 -20.66 24.84 19.50
CA MET A 539 -20.36 23.60 20.25
C MET A 539 -20.51 22.39 19.33
N LEU A 540 -19.41 21.69 19.08
CA LEU A 540 -19.43 20.41 18.35
C LEU A 540 -19.89 19.27 19.28
N PRO A 541 -20.78 18.36 18.83
CA PRO A 541 -21.25 17.24 19.65
C PRO A 541 -20.10 16.42 20.25
N PHE A 542 -20.28 15.98 21.50
CA PHE A 542 -19.25 15.26 22.26
C PHE A 542 -18.70 14.03 21.51
N TYR A 543 -19.58 13.18 20.98
CA TYR A 543 -19.16 11.97 20.26
C TYR A 543 -18.37 12.29 18.98
N THR A 544 -18.72 13.36 18.27
CA THR A 544 -17.97 13.81 17.09
C THR A 544 -16.56 14.27 17.47
N ARG A 545 -16.41 14.90 18.64
CA ARG A 545 -15.10 15.27 19.20
C ARG A 545 -14.24 14.06 19.54
N VAL A 546 -14.82 13.10 20.26
CA VAL A 546 -14.13 11.86 20.64
C VAL A 546 -13.71 11.05 19.41
N VAL A 547 -14.59 10.90 18.42
CA VAL A 547 -14.27 10.16 17.18
C VAL A 547 -13.18 10.86 16.37
N GLY A 548 -13.16 12.19 16.34
CA GLY A 548 -12.06 12.93 15.72
C GLY A 548 -10.74 12.70 16.42
N LEU A 549 -10.73 12.70 17.75
CA LEU A 549 -9.54 12.45 18.55
C LEU A 549 -9.01 11.02 18.37
N THR A 550 -9.86 10.01 18.45
CA THR A 550 -9.43 8.61 18.25
C THR A 550 -8.99 8.36 16.81
N SER A 551 -9.65 8.99 15.83
CA SER A 551 -9.23 8.93 14.43
C SER A 551 -7.85 9.56 14.22
N THR A 552 -7.59 10.74 14.80
CA THR A 552 -6.28 11.42 14.68
C THR A 552 -5.15 10.62 15.34
N LEU A 553 -5.36 10.10 16.55
CA LEU A 553 -4.38 9.23 17.22
C LEU A 553 -4.06 7.97 16.40
N SER A 554 -5.09 7.36 15.81
CA SER A 554 -4.93 6.18 14.95
C SER A 554 -4.14 6.50 13.66
N VAL A 555 -4.34 7.69 13.08
CA VAL A 555 -3.56 8.19 11.92
C VAL A 555 -2.12 8.45 12.33
N LYS A 556 -1.89 9.16 13.43
CA LYS A 556 -0.53 9.49 13.91
C LYS A 556 0.27 8.24 14.22
N LEU A 557 -0.35 7.24 14.83
CA LEU A 557 0.27 5.93 15.01
C LEU A 557 0.59 5.22 13.69
N ALA A 558 -0.31 5.30 12.68
CA ALA A 558 -0.07 4.69 11.38
C ALA A 558 1.03 5.39 10.55
N GLN A 559 1.28 6.67 10.84
CA GLN A 559 2.33 7.50 10.22
C GLN A 559 3.69 7.37 10.91
N ASP A 560 3.77 6.64 12.04
CA ASP A 560 4.96 6.59 12.91
C ASP A 560 5.29 7.95 13.58
N ASP A 561 4.27 8.80 13.72
CA ASP A 561 4.36 10.15 14.32
C ASP A 561 3.95 10.17 15.81
N LEU A 562 3.66 8.99 16.39
CA LEU A 562 3.21 8.83 17.78
C LEU A 562 4.24 8.00 18.56
N HIS A 563 4.98 8.65 19.46
CA HIS A 563 5.95 7.99 20.32
C HIS A 563 5.44 7.87 21.75
N ILE A 564 5.75 6.75 22.40
CA ILE A 564 5.42 6.51 23.80
C ILE A 564 6.72 6.52 24.59
N VAL A 565 6.79 7.40 25.57
CA VAL A 565 7.97 7.57 26.44
C VAL A 565 7.65 7.18 27.86
N ASN A 566 8.67 6.71 28.58
CA ASN A 566 8.51 6.32 29.98
C ASN A 566 8.30 7.54 30.88
N GLU A 567 9.14 8.57 30.72
CA GLU A 567 9.15 9.78 31.54
C GLU A 567 9.48 11.00 30.68
N LEU A 568 8.89 12.16 31.01
CA LEU A 568 9.16 13.45 30.36
C LEU A 568 10.31 14.23 31.04
N GLU A 569 11.05 13.57 31.92
CA GLU A 569 12.19 14.19 32.59
C GLU A 569 13.41 14.21 31.66
N ILE A 570 14.03 15.39 31.53
CA ILE A 570 15.21 15.60 30.70
C ILE A 570 16.41 15.99 31.58
N PRO A 571 17.64 15.60 31.21
CA PRO A 571 18.83 15.78 32.04
C PRO A 571 19.27 17.25 32.17
N THR A 572 18.80 18.13 31.29
CA THR A 572 19.25 19.52 31.20
C THR A 572 18.07 20.44 30.87
N SER A 573 18.05 21.65 31.42
CA SER A 573 17.03 22.68 31.14
C SER A 573 17.31 23.51 29.88
N GLU A 574 18.38 23.20 29.14
CA GLU A 574 18.81 23.96 27.96
C GLU A 574 17.97 23.59 26.73
N PRO A 575 17.42 24.58 25.99
CA PRO A 575 16.59 24.33 24.79
C PRO A 575 17.33 23.55 23.69
N SER A 576 18.65 23.75 23.60
CA SER A 576 19.50 23.07 22.61
C SER A 576 19.44 21.55 22.72
N TYR A 577 19.18 21.01 23.92
CA TYR A 577 19.04 19.57 24.11
C TYR A 577 17.80 19.04 23.37
N ILE A 578 16.67 19.74 23.45
CA ILE A 578 15.43 19.35 22.78
C ILE A 578 15.56 19.51 21.26
N GLU A 579 16.20 20.57 20.78
CA GLU A 579 16.47 20.76 19.35
C GLU A 579 17.34 19.64 18.78
N GLN A 580 18.42 19.27 19.46
CA GLN A 580 19.29 18.16 19.07
C GLN A 580 18.54 16.82 19.09
N LEU A 581 17.66 16.62 20.08
CA LEU A 581 16.84 15.42 20.17
C LEU A 581 15.87 15.32 18.99
N ILE A 582 15.22 16.43 18.62
CA ILE A 582 14.32 16.49 17.46
C ILE A 582 15.05 16.24 16.15
N GLU A 583 16.24 16.84 15.98
CA GLU A 583 17.06 16.68 14.77
C GLU A 583 17.56 15.24 14.63
N LYS A 584 18.13 14.66 15.70
CA LYS A 584 18.64 13.28 15.66
C LYS A 584 17.55 12.24 15.44
N ARG A 585 16.36 12.44 16.02
CA ARG A 585 15.24 11.49 15.95
C ARG A 585 14.25 11.79 14.81
N ASN A 586 14.50 12.84 14.02
CA ASN A 586 13.65 13.27 12.89
C ASN A 586 12.18 13.52 13.27
N TRP A 587 11.96 14.15 14.43
CA TRP A 587 10.64 14.40 15.02
C TRP A 587 9.83 15.54 14.36
N GLY A 588 10.30 16.06 13.23
CA GLY A 588 9.65 17.12 12.47
C GLY A 588 9.75 18.50 13.12
N SER A 589 9.10 19.49 12.51
CA SER A 589 9.21 20.90 12.91
C SER A 589 8.34 21.31 14.12
N SER A 590 7.51 20.43 14.65
CA SER A 590 6.63 20.73 15.79
C SER A 590 6.27 19.46 16.55
N VAL A 591 6.40 19.53 17.88
CA VAL A 591 6.22 18.40 18.78
C VAL A 591 5.26 18.78 19.90
N LEU A 592 4.32 17.88 20.19
CA LEU A 592 3.42 17.97 21.34
C LEU A 592 3.77 16.89 22.36
N PHE A 593 4.15 17.31 23.55
CA PHE A 593 4.38 16.44 24.71
C PHE A 593 3.15 16.41 25.59
N VAL A 594 2.71 15.19 25.97
CA VAL A 594 1.51 14.99 26.80
C VAL A 594 1.82 14.12 28.01
N ASP A 595 1.43 14.60 29.20
CA ASP A 595 1.49 13.87 30.47
C ASP A 595 0.10 13.80 31.13
N SER A 596 -0.10 12.81 31.99
CA SER A 596 -1.30 12.68 32.82
C SER A 596 -1.40 13.76 33.91
N TYR A 597 -0.28 14.37 34.31
CA TYR A 597 -0.21 15.34 35.40
C TYR A 597 -0.23 16.79 34.90
N ASP A 598 -0.83 17.69 35.69
CA ASP A 598 -0.88 19.14 35.45
C ASP A 598 0.49 19.79 35.61
N ILE A 599 1.27 19.27 36.56
CA ILE A 599 2.57 19.81 36.95
C ILE A 599 3.63 19.00 36.20
N MET A 600 4.16 19.59 35.14
CA MET A 600 5.23 19.02 34.33
C MET A 600 6.60 19.21 35.01
N PRO A 601 7.60 18.34 34.75
CA PRO A 601 8.96 18.50 35.28
C PRO A 601 9.59 19.86 34.95
N THR A 602 10.41 20.39 35.86
CA THR A 602 10.99 21.75 35.73
C THR A 602 11.91 21.90 34.52
N ASN A 603 12.69 20.86 34.20
CA ASN A 603 13.69 20.98 33.14
C ASN A 603 13.02 21.08 31.76
N ILE A 604 11.99 20.26 31.50
CA ILE A 604 11.28 20.29 30.21
C ILE A 604 10.45 21.55 30.05
N THR A 605 9.86 22.09 31.13
CA THR A 605 9.09 23.34 31.06
C THR A 605 10.00 24.52 30.72
N LEU A 606 11.15 24.67 31.38
CA LEU A 606 12.12 25.73 31.07
C LEU A 606 12.70 25.60 29.66
N ALA A 607 13.00 24.39 29.21
CA ALA A 607 13.55 24.14 27.88
C ALA A 607 12.54 24.42 26.75
N THR A 608 11.26 24.13 26.97
CA THR A 608 10.20 24.32 25.96
C THR A 608 9.63 25.74 25.94
N ASP A 609 9.66 26.50 27.04
CA ASP A 609 9.16 27.88 27.10
C ASP A 609 9.86 28.81 26.10
N GLN A 610 11.14 28.56 25.82
CA GLN A 610 11.90 29.32 24.83
C GLN A 610 11.57 28.92 23.39
N ILE A 611 11.07 27.70 23.15
CA ILE A 611 10.84 27.14 21.82
C ILE A 611 9.36 27.20 21.46
N LYS A 612 8.99 28.25 20.72
CA LYS A 612 7.60 28.51 20.34
C LYS A 612 6.88 27.41 19.57
N HIS A 613 7.57 26.44 18.95
CA HIS A 613 6.95 25.39 18.12
C HIS A 613 6.83 24.03 18.85
N ILE A 614 7.12 24.01 20.15
CA ILE A 614 7.03 22.82 21.00
C ILE A 614 6.07 23.13 22.14
N ASN A 615 5.10 22.24 22.37
CA ASN A 615 4.08 22.45 23.39
C ASN A 615 4.05 21.31 24.40
N LEU A 616 3.76 21.65 25.65
CA LEU A 616 3.45 20.72 26.74
C LEU A 616 1.98 20.85 27.09
N MET A 617 1.26 19.72 27.21
CA MET A 617 -0.15 19.71 27.60
C MET A 617 -0.51 18.53 28.50
N PRO A 618 -1.44 18.69 29.44
CA PRO A 618 -1.98 17.58 30.19
C PRO A 618 -3.05 16.80 29.40
N VAL A 619 -3.29 15.54 29.77
CA VAL A 619 -4.23 14.63 29.07
C VAL A 619 -5.69 15.13 29.03
N TYR A 620 -6.20 15.84 30.04
CA TYR A 620 -7.58 16.32 30.00
C TYR A 620 -7.75 17.54 29.08
N ASP A 621 -6.73 18.38 28.94
CA ASP A 621 -6.71 19.48 27.97
C ASP A 621 -6.62 18.95 26.54
N PHE A 622 -5.99 17.79 26.36
CA PHE A 622 -5.95 17.08 25.07
C PHE A 622 -7.34 16.81 24.47
N ALA A 623 -8.37 16.66 25.32
CA ALA A 623 -9.76 16.46 24.88
C ALA A 623 -10.57 17.77 24.72
N PHE A 624 -10.11 18.88 25.29
CA PHE A 624 -10.93 20.09 25.43
C PHE A 624 -10.32 21.39 24.91
N GLU A 625 -9.00 21.59 24.81
CA GLU A 625 -8.48 22.88 24.37
C GLU A 625 -7.02 22.89 23.87
N LYS A 626 -6.76 23.81 22.93
CA LYS A 626 -5.47 24.25 22.37
C LYS A 626 -4.65 23.22 21.60
N ILE A 627 -4.83 23.13 20.29
CA ILE A 627 -3.75 22.71 19.38
C ILE A 627 -3.64 23.76 18.26
N ASN A 628 -2.89 24.85 18.51
CA ASN A 628 -1.86 25.44 17.63
C ASN A 628 -1.53 26.92 17.81
N PHE A 629 -0.27 27.21 17.54
CA PHE A 629 0.51 28.45 17.54
C PHE A 629 -0.21 29.73 17.09
N GLU A 630 0.15 30.82 17.78
CA GLU A 630 0.15 32.16 17.22
C GLU A 630 1.14 32.19 16.04
N ILE A 631 0.68 32.70 14.89
CA ILE A 631 1.54 33.10 13.76
C ILE A 631 2.09 34.48 14.05
#